data_AF-A0A0F8DH27-F1
#
_entry.id   AF-A0A0F8DH27-F1
#
_cell.length_a   1.000
_cell.length_b   1.000
_cell.length_c   1.000
_cell.angle_alpha   90.00
_cell.angle_beta   90.00
_cell.angle_gamma   90.00
#
_symmetry.space_group_name_H-M   'P 1'
#
loop_
_entity.id
_entity.type
_entity.pdbx_description
1 polymer ?
#
loop_
_entity_poly.entity_id
_entity_poly.type
_entity_poly.pdbx_seq_one_letter_code
_entity_poly.pdbx_strand_id
1 'polypeptide(L)'
;MAGNRQSPLDLLLVAGLVILTDIFILVPALSGSFLRTIFGLLLVLFLPGYALIGALLPAKKDIDGIERALLSLGLSIAVVPLMGLGMNYTDWGIREVPVLTGLSIFTIFMCGAAYYRRRQLPEAEAFEVPVKASISALKTDLLGETRGENRSGADRAISMLLVISILASLGSLAYVIGNPREGEAFTEFYILGPDRIAENYPTNYTLGDSGTVVVGITNHEYRTVDYTMEIRLENRSLPLPENQKYVNLDRDVSWKEPVTFTPPFEGKNMKLEFLLFNETEKSVPYRNVHLWINVTKEV
;
A
#
# COMPACT_ATOMS: atom_id res chain seq x y z
N MET A 1 43.89 -27.50 11.99
CA MET A 1 42.90 -27.58 13.08
C MET A 1 41.78 -26.60 12.75
N ALA A 2 40.64 -27.09 12.28
CA ALA A 2 39.47 -26.26 12.04
C ALA A 2 38.83 -25.98 13.40
N GLY A 3 39.15 -24.82 14.00
CA GLY A 3 38.46 -24.33 15.17
C GLY A 3 36.97 -24.24 14.89
N ASN A 4 36.15 -24.65 15.86
CA ASN A 4 34.70 -24.65 15.76
C ASN A 4 34.20 -23.20 15.69
N ARG A 5 34.24 -22.59 14.49
CA ARG A 5 33.78 -21.23 14.23
C ARG A 5 32.33 -21.09 14.65
N GLN A 6 32.05 -20.16 15.56
CA GLN A 6 30.68 -19.87 15.94
C GLN A 6 29.92 -19.36 14.71
N SER A 7 28.79 -19.99 14.39
CA SER A 7 27.90 -19.49 13.34
C SER A 7 27.38 -18.11 13.76
N PRO A 8 27.34 -17.10 12.86
CA PRO A 8 26.78 -15.80 13.15
C PRO A 8 25.26 -15.94 13.30
N LEU A 9 24.85 -16.15 14.55
CA LEU A 9 23.47 -16.38 14.95
C LEU A 9 22.57 -15.20 14.57
N ASP A 10 23.11 -13.99 14.55
CA ASP A 10 22.41 -12.79 14.12
C ASP A 10 21.92 -12.89 12.66
N LEU A 11 22.78 -13.31 11.74
CA LEU A 11 22.39 -13.46 10.32
C LEU A 11 21.38 -14.58 10.11
N LEU A 12 21.49 -15.67 10.89
CA LEU A 12 20.51 -16.75 10.88
C LEU A 12 19.16 -16.32 11.45
N LEU A 13 19.16 -15.50 12.51
CA LEU A 13 17.93 -14.91 13.06
C LEU A 13 17.27 -13.97 12.07
N VAL A 14 18.03 -13.14 11.36
CA VAL A 14 17.49 -12.26 10.31
C VAL A 14 16.87 -13.08 9.19
N ALA A 15 17.57 -14.09 8.67
CA ALA A 15 17.03 -14.98 7.64
C ALA A 15 15.78 -15.73 8.12
N GLY A 16 15.79 -16.23 9.36
CA GLY A 16 14.64 -16.88 9.97
C GLY A 16 13.44 -15.96 10.15
N LEU A 17 13.68 -14.70 10.54
CA LEU A 17 12.64 -13.67 10.63
C LEU A 17 12.06 -13.32 9.27
N VAL A 18 12.86 -13.22 8.21
CA VAL A 18 12.36 -13.03 6.84
C VAL A 18 11.39 -14.15 6.45
N ILE A 19 11.81 -15.41 6.63
CA ILE A 19 10.97 -16.58 6.32
C ILE A 19 9.68 -16.57 7.17
N LEU A 20 9.79 -16.23 8.45
CA LEU A 20 8.64 -16.12 9.33
C LEU A 20 7.68 -15.03 8.86
N THR A 21 8.19 -13.85 8.47
CA THR A 21 7.40 -12.76 7.89
C THR A 21 6.69 -13.23 6.62
N ASP A 22 7.39 -13.92 5.71
CA ASP A 22 6.81 -14.44 4.48
C ASP A 22 5.65 -15.41 4.77
N ILE A 23 5.80 -16.30 5.77
CA ILE A 23 4.73 -17.21 6.21
C ILE A 23 3.52 -16.44 6.74
N PHE A 24 3.72 -15.45 7.61
CA PHE A 24 2.63 -14.66 8.19
C PHE A 24 1.88 -13.81 7.17
N ILE A 25 2.56 -13.36 6.11
CA ILE A 25 1.95 -12.57 5.04
C ILE A 25 1.24 -13.45 4.02
N LEU A 26 1.88 -14.53 3.55
CA LEU A 26 1.39 -15.34 2.43
C LEU A 26 0.35 -16.39 2.84
N VAL A 27 0.33 -16.85 4.09
CA VAL A 27 -0.64 -17.85 4.55
C VAL A 27 -1.96 -17.16 4.94
N PRO A 28 -3.08 -17.42 4.23
CA PRO A 28 -4.35 -16.71 4.47
C PRO A 28 -4.89 -16.85 5.90
N ALA A 29 -4.63 -17.99 6.55
CA ALA A 29 -5.04 -18.22 7.95
C ALA A 29 -4.28 -17.33 8.96
N LEU A 30 -3.10 -16.82 8.59
CA LEU A 30 -2.25 -15.99 9.45
C LEU A 30 -2.26 -14.52 9.05
N SER A 31 -2.72 -14.21 7.82
CA SER A 31 -2.63 -12.87 7.24
C SER A 31 -3.53 -11.82 7.91
N GLY A 32 -4.53 -12.25 8.69
CA GLY A 32 -5.36 -11.38 9.54
C GLY A 32 -4.76 -11.11 10.93
N SER A 33 -3.61 -11.70 11.27
CA SER A 33 -2.99 -11.55 12.59
C SER A 33 -2.28 -10.21 12.76
N PHE A 34 -2.33 -9.63 13.97
CA PHE A 34 -1.51 -8.46 14.33
C PHE A 34 0.00 -8.73 14.18
N LEU A 35 0.42 -10.00 14.26
CA LEU A 35 1.81 -10.41 14.07
C LEU A 35 2.29 -10.16 12.65
N ARG A 36 1.41 -10.23 11.64
CA ARG A 36 1.73 -9.85 10.25
C ARG A 36 2.25 -8.43 10.18
N THR A 37 1.56 -7.49 10.86
CA THR A 37 1.95 -6.09 10.89
C THR A 37 3.29 -5.88 11.57
N ILE A 38 3.53 -6.55 12.71
CA ILE A 38 4.81 -6.45 13.44
C ILE A 38 5.96 -6.98 12.58
N PHE A 39 5.81 -8.18 12.00
CA PHE A 39 6.84 -8.79 11.17
C PHE A 39 7.07 -8.06 9.86
N GLY A 40 6.01 -7.58 9.20
CA GLY A 40 6.10 -6.74 8.01
C GLY A 40 6.82 -5.41 8.28
N LEU A 41 6.49 -4.74 9.40
CA LEU A 41 7.19 -3.52 9.82
C LEU A 41 8.68 -3.79 10.07
N LEU A 42 9.00 -4.89 10.75
CA LEU A 42 10.39 -5.26 11.03
C LEU A 42 11.16 -5.55 9.73
N LEU A 43 10.54 -6.27 8.80
CA LEU A 43 11.11 -6.56 7.48
C LEU A 43 11.36 -5.28 6.68
N VAL A 44 10.46 -4.30 6.73
CA VAL A 44 10.62 -3.05 5.98
C VAL A 44 11.60 -2.09 6.64
N LEU A 45 11.55 -1.94 7.96
CA LEU A 45 12.32 -0.89 8.64
C LEU A 45 13.71 -1.32 9.10
N PHE A 46 14.01 -2.61 9.19
CA PHE A 46 15.24 -3.03 9.87
C PHE A 46 16.02 -4.15 9.17
N LEU A 47 15.38 -5.26 8.80
CA LEU A 47 16.07 -6.45 8.31
C LEU A 47 16.98 -6.23 7.08
N PRO A 48 16.53 -5.59 5.98
CA PRO A 48 17.36 -5.40 4.79
C PRO A 48 18.56 -4.49 5.06
N GLY A 49 18.38 -3.42 5.83
CA GLY A 49 19.48 -2.53 6.20
C GLY A 49 20.47 -3.18 7.16
N TYR A 50 20.01 -4.03 8.08
CA TYR A 50 20.89 -4.82 8.96
C TYR A 50 21.74 -5.82 8.17
N ALA A 51 21.12 -6.56 7.24
CA ALA A 51 21.83 -7.47 6.37
C ALA A 51 22.85 -6.72 5.50
N LEU A 52 22.45 -5.58 4.92
CA LEU A 52 23.30 -4.74 4.09
C LEU A 52 24.50 -4.17 4.86
N ILE A 53 24.31 -3.64 6.07
CA ILE A 53 25.44 -3.13 6.85
C ILE A 53 26.35 -4.25 7.34
N GLY A 54 25.79 -5.42 7.65
CA GLY A 54 26.56 -6.64 7.91
C GLY A 54 27.43 -7.04 6.71
N ALA A 55 26.94 -6.81 5.49
CA ALA A 55 27.68 -7.02 4.27
C ALA A 55 28.72 -5.91 4.03
N LEU A 56 28.40 -4.64 4.24
CA LEU A 56 29.30 -3.52 3.98
C LEU A 56 30.46 -3.42 5.00
N LEU A 57 30.13 -3.58 6.28
CA LEU A 57 30.99 -3.35 7.45
C LEU A 57 30.99 -4.59 8.36
N PRO A 58 31.73 -5.65 7.96
CA PRO A 58 31.70 -6.95 8.62
C PRO A 58 32.55 -7.03 9.90
N ALA A 59 33.45 -6.08 10.16
CA ALA A 59 34.33 -6.14 11.31
C ALA A 59 33.70 -5.49 12.55
N LYS A 60 34.11 -5.96 13.73
CA LYS A 60 33.62 -5.46 15.02
C LYS A 60 34.05 -4.03 15.30
N LYS A 61 35.24 -3.64 14.81
CA LYS A 61 35.83 -2.31 15.01
C LYS A 61 35.27 -1.23 14.08
N ASP A 62 34.47 -1.61 13.09
CA ASP A 62 33.97 -0.67 12.09
C ASP A 62 32.92 0.28 12.70
N ILE A 63 32.00 -0.27 13.50
CA ILE A 63 30.85 0.46 14.06
C ILE A 63 30.42 -0.21 15.38
N ASP A 64 30.06 0.60 16.37
CA ASP A 64 29.48 0.10 17.63
C ASP A 64 28.10 -0.55 17.42
N GLY A 65 27.64 -1.37 18.37
CA GLY A 65 26.37 -2.09 18.27
C GLY A 65 25.16 -1.17 18.10
N ILE A 66 25.13 -0.04 18.83
CA ILE A 66 24.01 0.93 18.74
C ILE A 66 24.04 1.67 17.42
N GLU A 67 25.22 2.16 17.01
CA GLU A 67 25.42 2.82 15.72
C GLU A 67 25.05 1.88 14.57
N ARG A 68 25.39 0.60 14.65
CA ARG A 68 24.99 -0.42 13.66
C ARG A 68 23.47 -0.56 13.59
N ALA A 69 22.76 -0.54 14.72
CA ALA A 69 21.30 -0.60 14.73
C ALA A 69 20.67 0.66 14.10
N LEU A 70 21.18 1.84 14.43
CA LEU A 70 20.71 3.11 13.86
C LEU A 70 20.95 3.18 12.34
N LEU A 71 22.14 2.79 11.90
CA LEU A 71 22.46 2.74 10.47
C LEU A 71 21.67 1.65 9.72
N SER A 72 21.32 0.55 10.38
CA SER A 72 20.43 -0.48 9.79
C SER A 72 19.04 0.07 9.51
N LEU A 73 18.50 0.87 10.43
CA LEU A 73 17.24 1.59 10.23
C LEU A 73 17.36 2.58 9.07
N GLY A 74 18.39 3.43 9.07
CA GLY A 74 18.63 4.41 8.01
C GLY A 74 18.82 3.79 6.62
N LEU A 75 19.58 2.70 6.52
CA LEU A 75 19.78 1.98 5.27
C LEU A 75 18.51 1.30 4.77
N SER A 76 17.66 0.78 5.66
CA SER A 76 16.37 0.21 5.24
C SER A 76 15.45 1.29 4.67
N ILE A 77 15.36 2.45 5.35
CA ILE A 77 14.58 3.61 4.88
C ILE A 77 15.10 4.12 3.52
N ALA A 78 16.41 3.98 3.23
CA ALA A 78 16.96 4.32 1.93
C ALA A 78 16.66 3.25 0.86
N VAL A 79 16.95 1.98 1.15
CA VAL A 79 16.90 0.89 0.16
C VAL A 79 15.48 0.50 -0.21
N VAL A 80 14.55 0.43 0.75
CA VAL A 80 13.20 -0.09 0.49
C VAL A 80 12.43 0.79 -0.50
N PRO A 81 12.37 2.14 -0.36
CA PRO A 81 11.71 3.00 -1.33
C PRO A 81 12.39 2.97 -2.70
N LEU A 82 13.72 2.93 -2.75
CA LEU A 82 14.46 2.83 -4.02
C LEU A 82 14.12 1.52 -4.75
N MET A 83 13.97 0.42 -4.01
CA MET A 83 13.57 -0.86 -4.58
C MET A 83 12.12 -0.85 -5.06
N GLY A 84 11.21 -0.21 -4.30
CA GLY A 84 9.82 0.02 -4.72
C GLY A 84 9.74 0.86 -6.00
N LEU A 85 10.53 1.93 -6.09
CA LEU A 85 10.67 2.74 -7.31
C LEU A 85 11.20 1.90 -8.48
N GLY A 86 12.20 1.04 -8.23
CA GLY A 86 12.70 0.11 -9.24
C GLY A 86 11.64 -0.85 -9.75
N MET A 87 10.80 -1.39 -8.85
CA MET A 87 9.69 -2.28 -9.21
C MET A 87 8.59 -1.59 -9.99
N ASN A 88 8.40 -0.28 -9.83
CA ASN A 88 7.42 0.49 -10.60
C ASN A 88 7.66 0.44 -12.12
N TYR A 89 8.92 0.22 -12.54
CA TYR A 89 9.28 0.08 -13.95
C TYR A 89 9.20 -1.37 -14.46
N THR A 90 8.78 -2.31 -13.62
CA THR A 90 8.59 -3.72 -14.00
C THR A 90 7.12 -4.03 -14.21
N ASP A 91 6.82 -5.05 -15.02
CA ASP A 91 5.45 -5.51 -15.29
C ASP A 91 4.69 -5.95 -14.03
N TRP A 92 5.41 -6.24 -12.94
CA TRP A 92 4.83 -6.63 -11.65
C TRP A 92 4.29 -5.43 -10.84
N GLY A 93 4.85 -4.23 -11.04
CA GLY A 93 4.50 -3.01 -10.32
C GLY A 93 4.73 -3.07 -8.80
N ILE A 94 4.25 -2.05 -8.09
CA ILE A 94 4.29 -1.98 -6.62
C ILE A 94 3.09 -2.74 -6.05
N ARG A 95 3.20 -4.07 -6.01
CA ARG A 95 2.21 -4.98 -5.41
C ARG A 95 2.82 -5.72 -4.22
N GLU A 96 1.97 -6.23 -3.34
CA GLU A 96 2.40 -6.91 -2.11
C GLU A 96 3.37 -8.08 -2.37
N VAL A 97 3.01 -9.03 -3.23
CA VAL A 97 3.83 -10.24 -3.48
C VAL A 97 5.18 -9.91 -4.13
N PRO A 98 5.27 -9.10 -5.21
CA PRO A 98 6.55 -8.68 -5.78
C PRO A 98 7.45 -7.94 -4.78
N VAL A 99 6.89 -7.00 -4.01
CA VAL A 99 7.65 -6.23 -3.01
C VAL A 99 8.21 -7.15 -1.93
N LEU A 100 7.36 -8.01 -1.36
CA LEU A 100 7.77 -8.99 -0.36
C LEU A 100 8.89 -9.89 -0.89
N THR A 101 8.67 -10.49 -2.07
CA THR A 101 9.64 -11.40 -2.70
C THR A 101 10.98 -10.71 -2.94
N GLY A 102 10.97 -9.49 -3.48
CA GLY A 102 12.19 -8.73 -3.71
C GLY A 102 12.93 -8.39 -2.43
N LEU A 103 12.20 -7.99 -1.36
CA LEU A 103 12.81 -7.65 -0.08
C LEU A 103 13.42 -8.88 0.58
N SER A 104 12.72 -10.02 0.53
CA SER A 104 13.18 -11.28 1.09
C SER A 104 14.42 -11.79 0.34
N ILE A 105 14.41 -11.79 -1.00
CA ILE A 105 15.59 -12.17 -1.81
C ILE A 105 16.77 -11.26 -1.50
N PHE A 106 16.57 -9.93 -1.52
CA PHE A 106 17.62 -8.96 -1.23
C PHE A 106 18.22 -9.19 0.16
N THR A 107 17.37 -9.33 1.18
CA THR A 107 17.81 -9.50 2.57
C THR A 107 18.58 -10.80 2.76
N ILE A 108 18.07 -11.92 2.23
CA ILE A 108 18.75 -13.23 2.30
C ILE A 108 20.08 -13.19 1.56
N PHE A 109 20.12 -12.58 0.37
CA PHE A 109 21.35 -12.40 -0.39
C PHE A 109 22.39 -11.58 0.40
N MET A 110 21.97 -10.46 1.01
CA MET A 110 22.86 -9.64 1.84
C MET A 110 23.32 -10.37 3.11
N CYS A 111 22.47 -11.21 3.73
CA CYS A 111 22.89 -12.10 4.81
C CYS A 111 24.00 -13.07 4.33
N GLY A 112 23.86 -13.64 3.14
CA GLY A 112 24.89 -14.49 2.52
C GLY A 112 26.19 -13.74 2.25
N ALA A 113 26.10 -12.52 1.72
CA ALA A 113 27.26 -11.66 1.48
C ALA A 113 27.96 -11.26 2.78
N ALA A 114 27.20 -10.88 3.81
CA ALA A 114 27.69 -10.59 5.15
C ALA A 114 28.40 -11.80 5.75
N TYR A 115 27.80 -12.98 5.65
CA TYR A 115 28.38 -14.23 6.11
C TYR A 115 29.73 -14.51 5.43
N TYR A 116 29.76 -14.39 4.10
CA TYR A 116 30.96 -14.61 3.31
C TYR A 116 32.07 -13.63 3.68
N ARG A 117 31.75 -12.34 3.83
CA ARG A 117 32.72 -11.31 4.22
C ARG A 117 33.22 -11.47 5.66
N ARG A 118 32.36 -11.85 6.61
CA ARG A 118 32.79 -12.14 8.00
C ARG A 118 33.73 -13.35 8.07
N ARG A 119 33.53 -14.37 7.22
CA ARG A 119 34.41 -15.56 7.17
C ARG A 119 35.83 -15.27 6.68
N GLN A 120 36.04 -14.18 5.94
CA GLN A 120 37.36 -13.75 5.46
C GLN A 120 38.17 -13.01 6.54
N LEU A 121 37.53 -12.60 7.63
CA LEU A 121 38.20 -11.93 8.75
C LEU A 121 38.75 -12.95 9.76
N PRO A 122 39.84 -12.61 10.48
CA PRO A 122 40.24 -13.34 11.69
C PRO A 122 39.09 -13.37 12.71
N GLU A 123 38.92 -14.49 13.43
CA GLU A 123 37.79 -14.69 14.37
C GLU A 123 37.69 -13.59 15.44
N ALA A 124 38.82 -13.04 15.88
CA ALA A 124 38.85 -11.96 16.87
C ALA A 124 38.33 -10.60 16.33
N GLU A 125 38.29 -10.42 15.01
CA GLU A 125 37.90 -9.16 14.36
C GLU A 125 36.50 -9.20 13.73
N ALA A 126 35.95 -10.40 13.52
CA ALA A 126 34.60 -10.56 12.98
C ALA A 126 33.55 -10.05 13.97
N PHE A 127 32.52 -9.37 13.46
CA PHE A 127 31.41 -8.94 14.31
C PHE A 127 30.60 -10.15 14.79
N GLU A 128 30.43 -10.24 16.11
CA GLU A 128 29.60 -11.23 16.78
C GLU A 128 28.64 -10.52 17.73
N VAL A 129 27.36 -10.90 17.66
CA VAL A 129 26.37 -10.48 18.66
C VAL A 129 26.33 -11.54 19.75
N PRO A 130 26.68 -11.23 21.01
CA PRO A 130 26.52 -12.16 22.10
C PRO A 130 25.04 -12.22 22.51
N VAL A 131 24.19 -12.82 21.67
CA VAL A 131 22.72 -12.84 21.81
C VAL A 131 22.29 -13.28 23.21
N LYS A 132 22.96 -14.28 23.79
CA LYS A 132 22.69 -14.74 25.16
C LYS A 132 23.01 -13.68 26.22
N ALA A 133 24.14 -12.96 26.06
CA ALA A 133 24.56 -11.90 26.98
C ALA A 133 23.69 -10.65 26.84
N SER A 134 23.29 -10.30 25.61
CA SER A 134 22.40 -9.18 25.33
C SER A 134 20.98 -9.43 25.84
N ILE A 135 20.44 -10.65 25.67
CA ILE A 135 19.15 -11.04 26.23
C ILE A 135 19.21 -11.07 27.76
N SER A 136 20.29 -11.59 28.36
CA SER A 136 20.43 -11.55 29.81
C SER A 136 20.57 -10.13 30.34
N ALA A 137 21.33 -9.26 29.65
CA ALA A 137 21.50 -7.85 30.01
C ALA A 137 20.17 -7.07 29.89
N LEU A 138 19.43 -7.29 28.80
CA LEU A 138 18.10 -6.71 28.60
C LEU A 138 17.11 -7.24 29.64
N LYS A 139 17.16 -8.53 29.97
CA LYS A 139 16.33 -9.13 31.01
C LYS A 139 16.67 -8.55 32.39
N THR A 140 17.94 -8.32 32.70
CA THR A 140 18.35 -7.66 33.95
C THR A 140 17.97 -6.18 33.99
N ASP A 141 18.03 -5.46 32.87
CA ASP A 141 17.65 -4.05 32.78
C ASP A 141 16.13 -3.84 32.81
N LEU A 142 15.36 -4.74 32.19
CA LEU A 142 13.89 -4.70 32.15
C LEU A 142 13.24 -5.27 33.41
N LEU A 143 13.77 -6.36 33.98
CA LEU A 143 13.24 -6.98 35.21
C LEU A 143 13.83 -6.39 36.50
N GLY A 144 14.85 -5.53 36.40
CA GLY A 144 15.32 -4.71 37.51
C GLY A 144 15.97 -5.47 38.66
N GLU A 145 16.65 -6.60 38.41
CA GLU A 145 17.25 -7.40 39.50
C GLU A 145 18.65 -6.95 39.96
N THR A 146 19.40 -6.12 39.21
CA THR A 146 20.68 -5.59 39.74
C THR A 146 21.13 -4.29 39.08
N ARG A 147 20.72 -3.15 39.67
CA ARG A 147 21.64 -2.07 40.08
C ARG A 147 20.98 -1.20 41.14
N GLY A 148 20.92 -1.74 42.35
CA GLY A 148 20.79 -0.91 43.55
C GLY A 148 22.08 -0.13 43.72
N GLU A 149 22.12 1.10 43.22
CA GLU A 149 22.87 2.25 43.77
C GLU A 149 22.56 3.46 42.88
N ASN A 150 21.76 4.40 43.41
CA ASN A 150 21.52 5.74 42.89
C ASN A 150 20.98 5.89 41.45
N ARG A 151 19.83 5.28 41.11
CA ARG A 151 18.94 5.91 40.12
C ARG A 151 17.96 6.80 40.85
N SER A 152 17.99 8.10 40.55
CA SER A 152 17.00 9.06 41.08
C SER A 152 15.61 8.56 40.70
N GLY A 153 14.59 8.74 41.56
CA GLY A 153 13.21 8.36 41.23
C GLY A 153 12.74 8.92 39.89
N ALA A 154 13.31 10.06 39.50
CA ALA A 154 13.13 10.69 38.19
C ALA A 154 13.63 9.80 37.03
N ASP A 155 14.81 9.19 37.11
CA ASP A 155 15.40 8.39 36.02
C ASP A 155 14.56 7.15 35.73
N ARG A 156 14.02 6.53 36.79
CA ARG A 156 13.12 5.38 36.67
C ARG A 156 11.78 5.78 36.05
N ALA A 157 11.22 6.91 36.47
CA ALA A 157 9.98 7.45 35.92
C ALA A 157 10.14 7.80 34.43
N ILE A 158 11.24 8.45 34.05
CA ILE A 158 11.57 8.79 32.66
C ILE A 158 11.73 7.51 31.82
N SER A 159 12.45 6.50 32.32
CA SER A 159 12.63 5.24 31.60
C SER A 159 11.32 4.50 31.38
N MET A 160 10.43 4.45 32.39
CA MET A 160 9.10 3.85 32.26
C MET A 160 8.24 4.62 31.26
N LEU A 161 8.24 5.95 31.35
CA LEU A 161 7.51 6.82 30.42
C LEU A 161 7.97 6.62 28.98
N LEU A 162 9.28 6.43 28.76
CA LEU A 162 9.86 6.16 27.44
C LEU A 162 9.42 4.79 26.90
N VAL A 163 9.43 3.74 27.73
CA VAL A 163 8.92 2.42 27.29
C VAL A 163 7.43 2.49 26.96
N ILE A 164 6.64 3.16 27.80
CA ILE A 164 5.20 3.35 27.56
C ILE A 164 4.96 4.15 26.29
N SER A 165 5.75 5.20 26.02
CA SER A 165 5.59 6.01 24.81
C SER A 165 5.93 5.24 23.54
N ILE A 166 7.00 4.41 23.56
CA ILE A 166 7.36 3.53 22.46
C ILE A 166 6.22 2.52 22.21
N LEU A 167 5.72 1.86 23.25
CA LEU A 167 4.62 0.89 23.12
C LEU A 167 3.33 1.56 22.63
N ALA A 168 3.00 2.75 23.12
CA ALA A 168 1.85 3.53 22.67
C ALA A 168 2.00 3.95 21.19
N SER A 169 3.20 4.35 20.77
CA SER A 169 3.50 4.72 19.38
C SER A 169 3.37 3.52 18.44
N LEU A 170 3.97 2.38 18.79
CA LEU A 170 3.84 1.12 18.04
C LEU A 170 2.39 0.65 17.99
N GLY A 171 1.67 0.71 19.11
CA GLY A 171 0.25 0.35 19.20
C GLY A 171 -0.64 1.27 18.35
N SER A 172 -0.38 2.58 18.35
CA SER A 172 -1.09 3.54 17.51
C SER A 172 -0.85 3.28 16.03
N LEU A 173 0.40 3.02 15.63
CA LEU A 173 0.73 2.69 14.25
C LEU A 173 0.04 1.39 13.81
N ALA A 174 0.09 0.35 14.65
CA ALA A 174 -0.60 -0.91 14.40
C ALA A 174 -2.13 -0.72 14.31
N TYR A 175 -2.71 0.14 15.14
CA TYR A 175 -4.14 0.47 15.10
C TYR A 175 -4.55 1.17 13.80
N VAL A 176 -3.77 2.15 13.34
CA VAL A 176 -4.04 2.89 12.09
C VAL A 176 -3.90 1.99 10.87
N ILE A 177 -2.91 1.09 10.85
CA ILE A 177 -2.73 0.13 9.76
C ILE A 177 -3.83 -0.94 9.78
N GLY A 178 -4.21 -1.42 10.97
CA GLY A 178 -5.26 -2.45 11.13
C GLY A 178 -6.68 -1.91 10.94
N ASN A 179 -6.90 -0.61 11.10
CA ASN A 179 -8.15 0.08 10.83
C ASN A 179 -7.87 1.23 9.85
N PRO A 180 -7.68 0.93 8.55
CA PRO A 180 -7.57 1.98 7.55
C PRO A 180 -8.80 2.86 7.68
N ARG A 181 -8.60 4.16 7.93
CA ARG A 181 -9.71 5.11 7.91
C ARG A 181 -10.32 5.04 6.52
N GLU A 182 -11.59 4.69 6.45
CA GLU A 182 -12.37 4.77 5.22
C GLU A 182 -12.18 6.20 4.69
N GLY A 183 -11.69 6.31 3.45
CA GLY A 183 -11.51 7.60 2.78
C GLY A 183 -12.84 8.34 2.65
N GLU A 184 -12.86 9.52 2.05
CA GLU A 184 -14.15 10.16 1.73
C GLU A 184 -15.01 9.19 0.91
N ALA A 185 -16.29 9.07 1.26
CA ALA A 185 -17.25 8.28 0.49
C ALA A 185 -17.50 9.02 -0.83
N PHE A 186 -17.29 8.35 -1.96
CA PHE A 186 -17.53 8.96 -3.27
C PHE A 186 -17.97 7.94 -4.31
N THR A 187 -18.55 8.43 -5.39
CA THR A 187 -18.88 7.62 -6.57
C THR A 187 -18.13 8.18 -7.77
N GLU A 188 -17.46 7.29 -8.51
CA GLU A 188 -16.90 7.63 -9.82
C GLU A 188 -18.01 7.66 -10.86
N PHE A 189 -18.03 8.69 -11.69
CA PHE A 189 -18.95 8.78 -12.82
C PHE A 189 -18.25 9.40 -14.01
N TYR A 190 -18.14 8.64 -15.11
CA TYR A 190 -17.39 9.04 -16.29
C TYR A 190 -17.97 8.45 -17.57
N ILE A 191 -17.56 9.03 -18.69
CA ILE A 191 -17.87 8.58 -20.05
C ILE A 191 -16.57 8.26 -20.78
N LEU A 192 -16.60 7.27 -21.65
CA LEU A 192 -15.51 6.89 -22.54
C LEU A 192 -16.02 6.85 -23.98
N GLY A 193 -15.12 7.08 -24.93
CA GLY A 193 -15.39 6.87 -26.35
C GLY A 193 -15.63 5.39 -26.67
N PRO A 194 -15.99 5.07 -27.94
CA PRO A 194 -16.25 3.71 -28.39
C PRO A 194 -15.10 2.72 -28.11
N ASP A 195 -13.86 3.21 -28.17
CA ASP A 195 -12.64 2.43 -27.91
C ASP A 195 -12.33 2.23 -26.41
N ARG A 196 -13.26 2.58 -25.50
CA ARG A 196 -13.12 2.49 -24.04
C ARG A 196 -11.95 3.30 -23.47
N ILE A 197 -11.58 4.37 -24.15
CA ILE A 197 -10.61 5.36 -23.70
C ILE A 197 -11.32 6.71 -23.54
N ALA A 198 -10.76 7.58 -22.70
CA ALA A 198 -11.33 8.91 -22.41
C ALA A 198 -11.05 9.93 -23.54
N GLU A 199 -11.03 9.47 -24.79
CA GLU A 199 -10.72 10.25 -26.00
C GLU A 199 -11.66 9.82 -27.14
N ASN A 200 -11.59 10.55 -28.27
CA ASN A 200 -12.32 10.23 -29.50
C ASN A 200 -13.83 10.06 -29.32
N TYR A 201 -14.44 10.89 -28.48
CA TYR A 201 -15.89 10.92 -28.32
C TYR A 201 -16.57 11.29 -29.64
N PRO A 202 -17.63 10.57 -30.05
CA PRO A 202 -18.44 10.97 -31.19
C PRO A 202 -19.14 12.30 -30.88
N THR A 203 -18.82 13.34 -31.66
CA THR A 203 -19.34 14.70 -31.45
C THR A 203 -20.18 15.21 -32.63
N ASN A 204 -20.18 14.54 -33.77
CA ASN A 204 -20.99 14.92 -34.93
C ASN A 204 -21.95 13.78 -35.27
N TYR A 205 -23.22 14.09 -35.38
CA TYR A 205 -24.30 13.14 -35.62
C TYR A 205 -25.20 13.61 -36.76
N THR A 206 -25.80 12.66 -37.48
CA THR A 206 -26.91 12.94 -38.39
C THR A 206 -28.22 12.85 -37.62
N LEU A 207 -29.19 13.69 -37.95
CA LEU A 207 -30.52 13.63 -37.34
C LEU A 207 -31.16 12.26 -37.60
N GLY A 208 -31.49 11.54 -36.53
CA GLY A 208 -32.05 10.18 -36.59
C GLY A 208 -31.04 9.06 -36.34
N ASP A 209 -29.73 9.34 -36.48
CA ASP A 209 -28.68 8.38 -36.16
C ASP A 209 -28.47 8.27 -34.65
N SER A 210 -28.15 7.05 -34.20
CA SER A 210 -27.80 6.79 -32.81
C SER A 210 -26.30 6.95 -32.55
N GLY A 211 -25.95 7.62 -31.46
CA GLY A 211 -24.62 7.63 -30.89
C GLY A 211 -24.46 6.62 -29.77
N THR A 212 -23.26 6.09 -29.59
CA THR A 212 -22.93 5.21 -28.46
C THR A 212 -21.68 5.71 -27.75
N VAL A 213 -21.76 5.79 -26.42
CA VAL A 213 -20.63 6.04 -25.52
C VAL A 213 -20.63 4.98 -24.43
N VAL A 214 -19.50 4.73 -23.78
CA VAL A 214 -19.46 3.81 -22.62
C VAL A 214 -19.55 4.65 -21.36
N VAL A 215 -20.52 4.35 -20.50
CA VAL A 215 -20.69 5.03 -19.20
C VAL A 215 -20.14 4.12 -18.11
N GLY A 216 -19.35 4.69 -17.20
CA GLY A 216 -18.81 4.02 -16.03
C GLY A 216 -19.32 4.64 -14.73
N ILE A 217 -19.83 3.80 -13.83
CA ILE A 217 -20.21 4.15 -12.46
C ILE A 217 -19.47 3.21 -11.52
N THR A 218 -18.68 3.73 -10.58
CA THR A 218 -18.05 2.91 -9.53
C THR A 218 -18.45 3.41 -8.15
N ASN A 219 -18.97 2.52 -7.31
CA ASN A 219 -19.44 2.87 -5.98
C ASN A 219 -18.33 2.73 -4.92
N HIS A 220 -17.85 3.84 -4.37
CA HIS A 220 -16.95 3.86 -3.20
C HIS A 220 -17.62 4.53 -1.99
N GLU A 221 -18.95 4.38 -1.85
CA GLU A 221 -19.75 4.96 -0.76
C GLU A 221 -19.78 4.07 0.50
N TYR A 222 -19.01 2.97 0.51
CA TYR A 222 -18.92 1.97 1.58
C TYR A 222 -20.24 1.23 1.92
N ARG A 223 -21.28 1.45 1.12
CA ARG A 223 -22.60 0.82 1.24
C ARG A 223 -23.20 0.59 -0.14
N THR A 224 -24.20 -0.29 -0.24
CA THR A 224 -24.99 -0.42 -1.47
C THR A 224 -25.75 0.88 -1.72
N VAL A 225 -25.72 1.37 -2.96
CA VAL A 225 -26.38 2.63 -3.36
C VAL A 225 -27.24 2.41 -4.60
N ASP A 226 -28.45 2.96 -4.56
CA ASP A 226 -29.37 3.03 -5.70
C ASP A 226 -29.14 4.32 -6.50
N TYR A 227 -28.58 4.18 -7.69
CA TYR A 227 -28.38 5.29 -8.62
C TYR A 227 -29.51 5.38 -9.64
N THR A 228 -29.83 6.62 -10.04
CA THR A 228 -30.68 6.90 -11.19
C THR A 228 -29.90 7.72 -12.21
N MET A 229 -29.73 7.19 -13.41
CA MET A 229 -29.07 7.88 -14.52
C MET A 229 -30.10 8.55 -15.44
N GLU A 230 -29.82 9.79 -15.84
CA GLU A 230 -30.57 10.50 -16.87
C GLU A 230 -29.63 11.05 -17.93
N ILE A 231 -30.09 11.06 -19.18
CA ILE A 231 -29.41 11.77 -20.28
C ILE A 231 -30.29 12.92 -20.71
N ARG A 232 -29.71 14.10 -20.88
CA ARG A 232 -30.40 15.30 -21.36
C ARG A 232 -29.64 15.91 -22.52
N LEU A 233 -30.36 16.32 -23.57
CA LEU A 233 -29.84 17.14 -24.65
C LEU A 233 -30.53 18.50 -24.60
N GLU A 234 -29.79 19.59 -24.36
CA GLU A 234 -30.36 20.94 -24.19
C GLU A 234 -31.54 20.97 -23.20
N ASN A 235 -31.33 20.40 -22.01
CA ASN A 235 -32.36 20.22 -20.96
C ASN A 235 -33.56 19.34 -21.32
N ARG A 236 -33.58 18.65 -22.48
CA ARG A 236 -34.61 17.66 -22.82
C ARG A 236 -34.13 16.25 -22.54
N SER A 237 -34.86 15.52 -21.71
CA SER A 237 -34.51 14.14 -21.38
C SER A 237 -34.60 13.22 -22.59
N LEU A 238 -33.58 12.38 -22.77
CA LEU A 238 -33.56 11.30 -23.75
C LEU A 238 -34.00 9.99 -23.10
N PRO A 239 -34.66 9.08 -23.86
CA PRO A 239 -35.07 7.80 -23.32
C PRO A 239 -33.86 6.92 -23.01
N LEU A 240 -33.91 6.24 -21.87
CA LEU A 240 -32.95 5.22 -21.45
C LEU A 240 -33.70 3.94 -21.08
N PRO A 241 -33.17 2.75 -21.43
CA PRO A 241 -33.69 1.48 -20.94
C PRO A 241 -33.72 1.42 -19.41
N GLU A 242 -34.72 0.77 -18.81
CA GLU A 242 -34.87 0.72 -17.34
C GLU A 242 -33.65 0.13 -16.63
N ASN A 243 -33.02 -0.89 -17.22
CA ASN A 243 -31.80 -1.54 -16.69
C ASN A 243 -30.53 -0.67 -16.77
N GLN A 244 -30.56 0.42 -17.54
CA GLN A 244 -29.49 1.42 -17.57
C GLN A 244 -29.86 2.66 -16.76
N LYS A 245 -31.15 2.95 -16.63
CA LYS A 245 -31.67 4.08 -15.85
C LYS A 245 -31.53 3.85 -14.36
N TYR A 246 -31.83 2.65 -13.87
CA TYR A 246 -31.75 2.29 -12.45
C TYR A 246 -30.61 1.33 -12.23
N VAL A 247 -29.59 1.77 -11.49
CA VAL A 247 -28.35 1.01 -11.29
C VAL A 247 -28.11 0.86 -9.79
N ASN A 248 -28.28 -0.35 -9.28
CA ASN A 248 -27.97 -0.71 -7.90
C ASN A 248 -26.54 -1.28 -7.86
N LEU A 249 -25.68 -0.71 -7.03
CA LEU A 249 -24.30 -1.17 -6.89
C LEU A 249 -23.94 -1.40 -5.43
N ASP A 250 -23.40 -2.57 -5.14
CA ASP A 250 -22.74 -2.86 -3.89
C ASP A 250 -21.42 -2.08 -3.75
N ARG A 251 -20.86 -2.11 -2.54
CA ARG A 251 -19.57 -1.48 -2.22
C ARG A 251 -18.46 -1.96 -3.17
N ASP A 252 -17.71 -1.01 -3.71
CA ASP A 252 -16.55 -1.20 -4.59
C ASP A 252 -16.87 -1.94 -5.90
N VAL A 253 -18.14 -1.98 -6.31
CA VAL A 253 -18.58 -2.55 -7.59
C VAL A 253 -18.66 -1.45 -8.66
N SER A 254 -18.18 -1.78 -9.88
CA SER A 254 -18.29 -0.94 -11.07
C SER A 254 -19.35 -1.47 -12.04
N TRP A 255 -20.17 -0.56 -12.56
CA TRP A 255 -21.03 -0.77 -13.72
C TRP A 255 -20.44 -0.03 -14.92
N LYS A 256 -20.20 -0.73 -16.03
CA LYS A 256 -19.58 -0.16 -17.24
C LYS A 256 -20.25 -0.71 -18.49
N GLU A 257 -21.17 0.04 -19.07
CA GLU A 257 -21.97 -0.43 -20.20
C GLU A 257 -21.99 0.57 -21.36
N PRO A 258 -22.14 0.10 -22.62
CA PRO A 258 -22.41 0.97 -23.74
C PRO A 258 -23.84 1.53 -23.63
N VAL A 259 -23.93 2.85 -23.72
CA VAL A 259 -25.17 3.61 -23.64
C VAL A 259 -25.39 4.29 -24.98
N THR A 260 -26.52 3.96 -25.59
CA THR A 260 -26.91 4.46 -26.92
C THR A 260 -27.99 5.52 -26.77
N PHE A 261 -27.86 6.61 -27.52
CA PHE A 261 -28.83 7.71 -27.55
C PHE A 261 -29.05 8.19 -28.97
N THR A 262 -30.25 8.70 -29.26
CA THR A 262 -30.58 9.27 -30.57
C THR A 262 -30.97 10.73 -30.41
N PRO A 263 -30.22 11.69 -30.98
CA PRO A 263 -30.58 13.10 -30.92
C PRO A 263 -31.91 13.38 -31.66
N PRO A 264 -32.92 13.98 -31.00
CA PRO A 264 -34.26 14.14 -31.59
C PRO A 264 -34.44 15.41 -32.43
N PHE A 265 -33.45 16.31 -32.49
CA PHE A 265 -33.50 17.56 -33.26
C PHE A 265 -32.10 18.01 -33.68
N GLU A 266 -32.05 18.87 -34.71
CA GLU A 266 -30.82 19.45 -35.25
C GLU A 266 -30.30 20.62 -34.42
N GLY A 267 -28.99 20.86 -34.44
CA GLY A 267 -28.37 21.99 -33.76
C GLY A 267 -26.84 21.91 -33.76
N LYS A 268 -26.20 23.04 -33.45
CA LYS A 268 -24.73 23.14 -33.34
C LYS A 268 -24.34 23.43 -31.90
N ASN A 269 -23.25 22.83 -31.45
CA ASN A 269 -22.69 22.98 -30.10
C ASN A 269 -23.75 22.77 -29.01
N MET A 270 -24.51 21.69 -29.13
CA MET A 270 -25.54 21.31 -28.17
C MET A 270 -24.92 20.54 -27.00
N LYS A 271 -25.39 20.82 -25.80
CA LYS A 271 -24.94 20.17 -24.57
C LYS A 271 -25.68 18.86 -24.36
N LEU A 272 -24.95 17.75 -24.47
CA LEU A 272 -25.40 16.41 -24.10
C LEU A 272 -24.89 16.10 -22.69
N GLU A 273 -25.77 16.04 -21.71
CA GLU A 273 -25.45 15.80 -20.30
C GLU A 273 -25.85 14.40 -19.88
N PHE A 274 -24.95 13.75 -19.16
CA PHE A 274 -25.21 12.54 -18.40
C PHE A 274 -25.26 12.96 -16.94
N LEU A 275 -26.34 12.64 -16.26
CA LEU A 275 -26.63 13.02 -14.89
C LEU A 275 -26.80 11.75 -14.07
N LEU A 276 -26.14 11.69 -12.92
CA LEU A 276 -26.25 10.61 -11.96
C LEU A 276 -26.85 11.16 -10.68
N PHE A 277 -27.99 10.64 -10.28
CA PHE A 277 -28.66 10.94 -9.01
C PHE A 277 -28.43 9.79 -8.04
N ASN A 278 -28.30 10.10 -6.76
CA ASN A 278 -28.28 9.11 -5.69
C ASN A 278 -29.65 9.05 -4.98
N GLU A 279 -29.78 8.14 -4.04
CA GLU A 279 -31.00 7.96 -3.24
C GLU A 279 -31.34 9.13 -2.30
N THR A 280 -30.39 10.01 -2.01
CA THR A 280 -30.54 11.07 -1.00
C THR A 280 -31.25 12.30 -1.55
N GLU A 281 -30.88 12.75 -2.74
CA GLU A 281 -31.46 13.93 -3.38
C GLU A 281 -31.73 13.64 -4.86
N LYS A 282 -33.00 13.71 -5.25
CA LYS A 282 -33.46 13.41 -6.62
C LYS A 282 -33.66 14.66 -7.46
N SER A 283 -33.63 15.85 -6.86
CA SER A 283 -33.79 17.12 -7.57
C SER A 283 -32.48 17.69 -8.10
N VAL A 284 -31.34 17.35 -7.48
CA VAL A 284 -30.00 17.83 -7.86
C VAL A 284 -29.13 16.62 -8.22
N PRO A 285 -28.45 16.63 -9.39
CA PRO A 285 -27.57 15.53 -9.77
C PRO A 285 -26.41 15.42 -8.78
N TYR A 286 -26.14 14.20 -8.33
CA TYR A 286 -25.02 13.89 -7.46
C TYR A 286 -23.66 13.97 -8.20
N ARG A 287 -23.65 13.54 -9.46
CA ARG A 287 -22.54 13.69 -10.41
C ARG A 287 -23.09 14.01 -11.80
N ASN A 288 -22.31 14.73 -12.59
CA ASN A 288 -22.66 15.04 -13.98
C ASN A 288 -21.43 15.10 -14.87
N VAL A 289 -21.56 14.62 -16.09
CA VAL A 289 -20.57 14.76 -17.17
C VAL A 289 -21.28 15.19 -18.45
N HIS A 290 -20.58 15.86 -19.35
CA HIS A 290 -21.21 16.37 -20.57
C HIS A 290 -20.28 16.31 -21.78
N LEU A 291 -20.89 16.26 -22.95
CA LEU A 291 -20.25 16.41 -24.26
C LEU A 291 -20.93 17.55 -25.02
N TRP A 292 -20.15 18.24 -25.85
CA TRP A 292 -20.68 19.17 -26.83
C TRP A 292 -20.79 18.46 -28.17
N ILE A 293 -22.00 18.42 -28.73
CA ILE A 293 -22.31 17.67 -29.96
C ILE A 293 -22.93 18.58 -31.03
N ASN A 294 -22.75 18.20 -32.29
CA ASN A 294 -23.42 18.80 -33.44
C ASN A 294 -24.34 17.76 -34.08
N VAL A 295 -25.54 18.18 -34.45
CA VAL A 295 -26.52 17.34 -35.16
C VAL A 295 -26.96 18.06 -36.43
N THR A 296 -26.67 17.46 -37.57
CA THR A 296 -27.03 17.98 -38.89
C THR A 296 -28.06 17.10 -39.58
N LYS A 297 -28.91 17.67 -40.43
CA LYS A 297 -29.70 16.86 -41.37
C LYS A 297 -28.79 16.20 -42.40
N GLU A 298 -29.18 15.02 -42.84
CA GLU A 298 -28.60 14.39 -44.03
C GLU A 298 -28.78 15.37 -45.21
N VAL A 299 -27.70 15.62 -45.96
CA VAL A 299 -27.69 16.52 -47.12
C VAL A 299 -28.18 15.77 -48.35
#